data_AF-A0A971LCV7-F1
#
_entry.id   AF-A0A971LCV7-F1
#
_cell.length_a   1.000
_cell.length_b   1.000
_cell.length_c   1.000
_cell.angle_alpha   90.00
_cell.angle_beta   90.00
_cell.angle_gamma   90.00
#
_symmetry.space_group_name_H-M   'P 1'
#
loop_
_entity.id
_entity.type
_entity.pdbx_description
1 polymer ?
#
loop_
_entity_poly.entity_id
_entity_poly.type
_entity_poly.pdbx_seq_one_letter_code
_entity_poly.pdbx_strand_id
1 'polypeptide(L)'
;MKKSRYIVICLILLLVITGIVFAAEFECKGEKIEKNGSFWGYAKKLSSSEYRIEKGSYTIAFVKKQGSKWNIEDTAKNTLGRLNGNTIEKPNGYSWTSLSTAKSLCNGPDEIAAAIWVLKQHNKL
;
A
#
# COMPACT_ATOMS: atom_id res chain seq x y z
N MET A 1 -47.10 36.37 33.25
CA MET A 1 -45.78 36.90 32.85
C MET A 1 -44.76 35.76 32.83
N LYS A 2 -43.99 35.64 31.72
CA LYS A 2 -42.70 34.90 31.50
C LYS A 2 -42.69 33.38 31.81
N LYS A 3 -42.81 32.51 30.78
CA LYS A 3 -41.74 31.90 29.93
C LYS A 3 -40.79 30.93 30.68
N SER A 4 -40.88 29.64 30.38
CA SER A 4 -39.75 28.69 30.25
C SER A 4 -40.27 27.35 29.72
N ARG A 5 -40.45 27.19 28.40
CA ARG A 5 -39.50 26.56 27.48
C ARG A 5 -39.03 25.18 27.96
N TYR A 6 -39.80 24.14 27.60
CA TYR A 6 -39.29 22.81 27.29
C TYR A 6 -38.01 22.96 26.45
N ILE A 7 -36.93 22.29 26.84
CA ILE A 7 -35.78 21.82 26.04
C ILE A 7 -34.69 21.49 27.08
N VAL A 8 -34.63 20.24 27.54
CA VAL A 8 -33.36 19.56 27.84
C VAL A 8 -33.54 18.09 27.46
N ILE A 9 -33.88 17.85 26.20
CA ILE A 9 -33.63 16.56 25.53
C ILE A 9 -32.57 16.90 24.48
N CYS A 10 -31.29 16.84 24.86
CA CYS A 10 -30.16 16.76 23.92
C CYS A 10 -28.84 16.73 24.70
N LEU A 11 -27.92 15.88 24.22
CA LEU A 11 -26.58 15.57 24.75
C LEU A 11 -26.66 14.67 26.00
N ILE A 12 -26.23 13.41 25.98
CA ILE A 12 -24.97 12.90 25.43
C ILE A 12 -25.26 11.53 24.79
N LEU A 13 -25.66 11.57 23.52
CA LEU A 13 -25.54 10.45 22.60
C LEU A 13 -24.22 10.67 21.83
N LEU A 14 -23.49 9.60 21.55
CA LEU A 14 -22.26 9.53 20.75
C LEU A 14 -20.97 10.02 21.42
N LEU A 15 -20.32 9.11 22.11
CA LEU A 15 -18.86 9.02 22.07
C LEU A 15 -18.43 7.58 21.80
N VAL A 16 -19.08 6.96 20.81
CA VAL A 16 -18.50 5.80 20.13
C VAL A 16 -17.49 6.38 19.13
N ILE A 17 -16.29 6.69 19.63
CA ILE A 17 -15.12 6.83 18.77
C ILE A 17 -14.82 5.41 18.30
N THR A 18 -15.54 4.94 17.29
CA THR A 18 -15.08 3.80 16.50
C THR A 18 -13.78 4.27 15.86
N GLY A 19 -12.65 3.84 16.41
CA GLY A 19 -11.39 3.93 15.70
C GLY A 19 -11.61 3.26 14.35
N ILE A 20 -11.71 4.08 13.30
CA ILE A 20 -11.78 3.58 11.93
C ILE A 20 -10.38 3.03 11.68
N VAL A 21 -10.17 1.77 12.03
CA VAL A 21 -8.98 1.04 11.62
C VAL A 21 -9.13 0.94 10.11
N PHE A 22 -8.54 1.89 9.39
CA PHE A 22 -8.41 1.80 7.95
C PHE A 22 -7.50 0.60 7.69
N ALA A 23 -8.13 -0.55 7.48
CA ALA A 23 -7.44 -1.72 6.97
C ALA A 23 -6.70 -1.29 5.71
N ALA A 24 -5.48 -1.79 5.54
CA ALA A 24 -4.71 -1.55 4.33
C ALA A 24 -5.57 -1.94 3.10
N GLU A 25 -5.55 -1.10 2.06
CA GLU A 25 -6.31 -1.36 0.82
C GLU A 25 -5.89 -2.70 0.21
N PHE A 26 -4.61 -3.06 0.37
CA PHE A 26 -4.03 -4.32 -0.07
C PHE A 26 -3.51 -5.14 1.12
N GLU A 27 -3.62 -6.46 1.00
CA GLU A 27 -3.09 -7.41 1.98
C GLU A 27 -2.42 -8.59 1.26
N CYS A 28 -1.20 -8.93 1.68
CA CYS A 28 -0.48 -10.10 1.19
C CYS A 28 -0.75 -11.32 2.09
N LYS A 29 -1.27 -12.39 1.50
CA LYS A 29 -1.44 -13.70 2.13
C LYS A 29 -0.54 -14.71 1.42
N GLY A 30 0.69 -14.83 1.92
CA GLY A 30 1.76 -15.51 1.19
C GLY A 30 2.07 -14.77 -0.11
N GLU A 31 2.03 -15.47 -1.25
CA GLU A 31 2.20 -14.84 -2.57
C GLU A 31 0.91 -14.19 -3.08
N LYS A 32 -0.26 -14.50 -2.52
CA LYS A 32 -1.54 -13.92 -2.95
C LYS A 32 -1.65 -12.49 -2.45
N ILE A 33 -2.11 -11.58 -3.31
CA ILE A 33 -2.45 -10.21 -2.94
C ILE A 33 -3.96 -10.06 -3.04
N GLU A 34 -4.56 -9.60 -1.94
CA GLU A 34 -5.97 -9.21 -1.87
C GLU A 34 -6.08 -7.69 -1.88
N LYS A 35 -7.15 -7.18 -2.49
CA LYS A 35 -7.56 -5.79 -2.45
C LYS A 35 -8.93 -5.71 -1.80
N ASN A 36 -9.05 -4.99 -0.69
CA ASN A 36 -10.29 -4.89 0.10
C ASN A 36 -10.94 -6.27 0.37
N GLY A 37 -10.12 -7.27 0.70
CA GLY A 37 -10.56 -8.65 1.00
C GLY A 37 -10.92 -9.52 -0.21
N SER A 38 -10.83 -9.00 -1.44
CA SER A 38 -11.04 -9.78 -2.67
C SER A 38 -9.71 -10.10 -3.35
N PHE A 39 -9.64 -11.22 -4.08
CA PHE A 39 -8.44 -11.53 -4.87
C PHE A 39 -8.13 -10.40 -5.86
N TRP A 40 -6.88 -9.93 -5.87
CA TRP A 40 -6.40 -8.93 -6.80
C TRP A 40 -5.29 -9.46 -7.70
N GLY A 41 -4.39 -10.29 -7.16
CA GLY A 41 -3.25 -10.78 -7.92
C GLY A 41 -2.23 -11.55 -7.08
N TYR A 42 -0.99 -11.57 -7.55
CA TYR A 42 0.10 -12.29 -6.91
C TYR A 42 1.40 -11.48 -6.87
N ALA A 43 2.19 -11.66 -5.82
CA ALA A 43 3.61 -11.37 -5.75
C ALA A 43 4.39 -12.69 -5.81
N LYS A 44 4.62 -13.20 -7.03
CA LYS A 44 5.32 -14.48 -7.22
C LYS A 44 6.80 -14.31 -6.98
N LYS A 45 7.37 -15.11 -6.08
CA LYS A 45 8.80 -15.13 -5.84
C LYS A 45 9.47 -15.92 -6.95
N LEU A 46 10.27 -15.25 -7.78
CA LEU A 46 11.05 -15.92 -8.83
C LEU A 46 12.40 -16.39 -8.31
N SER A 47 12.99 -15.64 -7.38
CA SER A 47 14.23 -15.98 -6.69
C SER A 47 14.32 -15.27 -5.33
N SER A 48 15.43 -15.41 -4.59
CA SER A 48 15.67 -14.65 -3.37
C SER A 48 15.87 -13.14 -3.62
N SER A 49 16.10 -12.73 -4.87
CA SER A 49 16.38 -11.36 -5.28
C SER A 49 15.39 -10.82 -6.30
N GLU A 50 14.29 -11.53 -6.58
CA GLU A 50 13.33 -11.11 -7.60
C GLU A 50 11.91 -11.61 -7.32
N TYR A 51 10.96 -10.68 -7.44
CA TYR A 51 9.53 -10.96 -7.47
C TYR A 51 8.90 -10.45 -8.76
N ARG A 52 7.83 -11.12 -9.17
CA ARG A 52 6.94 -10.71 -10.24
C ARG A 52 5.59 -10.33 -9.67
N ILE A 53 5.14 -9.11 -9.95
CA ILE A 53 3.81 -8.64 -9.52
C ILE A 53 2.83 -8.87 -10.67
N GLU A 54 1.79 -9.64 -10.37
CA GLU A 54 0.71 -9.96 -11.29
C GLU A 54 -0.60 -9.36 -10.78
N LYS A 55 -1.38 -8.74 -11.67
CA LYS A 55 -2.78 -8.36 -11.45
C LYS A 55 -3.65 -9.36 -12.18
N GLY A 56 -4.46 -10.12 -11.44
CA GLY A 56 -5.07 -11.35 -11.96
C GLY A 56 -3.98 -12.30 -12.48
N SER A 57 -3.90 -12.46 -13.80
CA SER A 57 -2.91 -13.30 -14.49
C SER A 57 -1.90 -12.50 -15.33
N TYR A 58 -1.95 -11.16 -15.30
CA TYR A 58 -1.09 -10.30 -16.11
C TYR A 58 0.06 -9.76 -15.28
N THR A 59 1.29 -9.92 -15.76
CA THR A 59 2.45 -9.29 -15.13
C THR A 59 2.40 -7.78 -15.37
N ILE A 60 2.51 -7.01 -14.29
CA ILE A 60 2.50 -5.54 -14.36
C ILE A 60 3.83 -4.92 -13.90
N ALA A 61 4.62 -5.65 -13.12
CA ALA A 61 5.89 -5.17 -12.60
C ALA A 61 6.82 -6.30 -12.17
N PHE A 62 8.09 -5.94 -12.01
CA PHE A 62 9.12 -6.75 -11.38
C PHE A 62 9.73 -5.99 -10.21
N VAL A 63 10.07 -6.70 -9.14
CA VAL A 63 10.75 -6.14 -7.96
C VAL A 63 12.07 -6.87 -7.81
N LYS A 64 13.18 -6.18 -8.08
CA LYS A 64 14.51 -6.79 -8.20
C LYS A 64 15.49 -6.20 -7.20
N LYS A 65 16.22 -7.06 -6.50
CA LYS A 65 17.25 -6.63 -5.56
C LYS A 65 18.51 -6.21 -6.32
N GLN A 66 19.00 -5.01 -6.06
CA GLN A 66 20.26 -4.48 -6.59
C GLN A 66 21.09 -3.92 -5.42
N GLY A 67 22.09 -4.66 -4.98
CA GLY A 67 22.84 -4.35 -3.76
C GLY A 67 21.93 -4.38 -2.53
N SER A 68 21.86 -3.27 -1.79
CA SER A 68 20.98 -3.09 -0.63
C SER A 68 19.58 -2.60 -0.98
N LYS A 69 19.31 -2.24 -2.25
CA LYS A 69 18.05 -1.66 -2.70
C LYS A 69 17.18 -2.69 -3.41
N TRP A 70 15.88 -2.44 -3.47
CA TRP A 70 14.96 -3.11 -4.38
C TRP A 70 14.49 -2.12 -5.43
N ASN A 71 14.73 -2.41 -6.70
CA ASN A 71 14.17 -1.66 -7.83
C ASN A 71 12.77 -2.17 -8.13
N ILE A 72 11.86 -1.24 -8.39
CA ILE A 72 10.51 -1.52 -8.88
C ILE A 72 10.52 -1.14 -10.36
N GLU A 73 10.37 -2.14 -11.23
CA GLU A 73 10.45 -2.01 -12.68
C GLU A 73 9.10 -2.34 -13.33
N ASP A 74 8.75 -1.64 -14.41
CA ASP A 74 7.65 -2.06 -15.27
C ASP A 74 8.04 -3.25 -16.17
N THR A 75 7.08 -3.73 -16.98
CA THR A 75 7.32 -4.84 -17.92
C THR A 75 8.30 -4.50 -19.05
N ALA A 76 8.54 -3.22 -19.31
CA ALA A 76 9.54 -2.73 -20.26
C ALA A 76 10.93 -2.53 -19.59
N LYS A 77 11.08 -2.92 -18.32
CA LYS A 77 12.31 -2.81 -17.51
C LYS A 77 12.71 -1.37 -17.19
N ASN A 78 11.78 -0.42 -17.25
CA ASN A 78 12.02 0.93 -16.77
C ASN A 78 11.85 0.96 -15.24
N THR A 79 12.84 1.51 -14.52
CA THR A 79 12.72 1.72 -13.08
C THR A 79 11.69 2.81 -12.79
N LEU A 80 10.63 2.46 -12.06
CA LEU A 80 9.57 3.37 -11.62
C LEU A 80 9.86 3.98 -10.25
N GLY A 81 10.65 3.30 -9.44
CA GLY A 81 11.05 3.71 -8.09
C GLY A 81 11.94 2.66 -7.44
N ARG A 82 12.42 2.94 -6.23
CA ARG A 82 13.28 2.01 -5.46
C ARG A 82 12.90 2.02 -4.00
N LEU A 83 12.99 0.86 -3.33
CA LEU A 83 13.05 0.78 -1.88
C LEU A 83 14.51 0.79 -1.45
N ASN A 84 14.91 1.78 -0.66
CA ASN A 84 16.22 1.91 -0.06
C ASN A 84 16.07 1.98 1.47
N GLY A 85 16.27 0.85 2.15
CA GLY A 85 16.00 0.72 3.58
C GLY A 85 14.54 1.04 3.89
N ASN A 86 14.30 2.10 4.69
CA ASN A 86 12.96 2.54 5.09
C ASN A 86 12.38 3.65 4.20
N THR A 87 13.00 3.94 3.07
CA THR A 87 12.61 5.05 2.18
C THR A 87 12.31 4.52 0.78
N ILE A 88 11.23 5.02 0.18
CA ILE A 88 10.93 4.81 -1.22
C ILE A 88 11.47 6.02 -1.99
N GLU A 89 12.37 5.77 -2.93
CA GLU A 89 13.02 6.76 -3.77
C GLU A 89 12.39 6.78 -5.16
N LYS A 90 12.40 7.97 -5.78
CA LYS A 90 12.17 8.15 -7.22
C LYS A 90 13.32 7.52 -8.03
N PRO A 91 13.15 7.31 -9.35
CA PRO A 91 14.21 6.77 -10.22
C PRO A 91 15.50 7.60 -10.24
N ASN A 92 15.42 8.89 -9.92
CA ASN A 92 16.57 9.79 -9.80
C ASN A 92 17.20 9.82 -8.39
N GLY A 93 16.74 8.98 -7.47
CA GLY A 93 17.34 8.81 -6.13
C GLY A 93 16.78 9.74 -5.05
N TYR A 94 15.95 10.73 -5.39
CA TYR A 94 15.31 11.56 -4.37
C TYR A 94 14.24 10.79 -3.62
N SER A 95 14.15 11.02 -2.31
CA SER A 95 13.09 10.47 -1.48
C SER A 95 11.70 10.86 -1.99
N TRP A 96 10.79 9.90 -1.98
CA TRP A 96 9.38 10.08 -2.32
C TRP A 96 8.50 9.94 -1.07
N THR A 97 8.69 8.87 -0.30
CA THR A 97 7.95 8.61 0.94
C THR A 97 8.68 7.59 1.83
N SER A 98 8.14 7.30 3.02
CA SER A 98 8.62 6.23 3.88
C SER A 98 7.97 4.88 3.55
N LEU A 99 8.67 3.80 3.92
CA LEU A 99 8.13 2.44 3.87
C LEU A 99 6.89 2.27 4.74
N SER A 100 6.80 2.98 5.88
CA SER A 100 5.61 2.93 6.74
C SER A 100 4.36 3.45 6.03
N THR A 101 4.47 4.49 5.19
CA THR A 101 3.37 4.98 4.36
C THR A 101 2.99 3.99 3.26
N ALA A 102 3.94 3.23 2.71
CA ALA A 102 3.60 2.16 1.79
C ALA A 102 2.91 0.98 2.49
N LYS A 103 3.32 0.65 3.70
CA LYS A 103 2.69 -0.41 4.51
C LYS A 103 1.28 -0.06 4.98
N SER A 104 0.93 1.21 5.14
CA SER A 104 -0.46 1.60 5.41
C SER A 104 -1.37 1.40 4.20
N LEU A 105 -0.82 1.36 2.98
CA LEU A 105 -1.55 1.01 1.76
C LEU A 105 -1.62 -0.50 1.54
N CYS A 106 -0.50 -1.20 1.78
CA CYS A 106 -0.36 -2.63 1.52
C CYS A 106 0.30 -3.34 2.70
N ASN A 107 -0.48 -4.14 3.43
CA ASN A 107 0.05 -4.98 4.51
C ASN A 107 0.75 -6.21 3.92
N GLY A 108 2.08 -6.22 3.92
CA GLY A 108 2.88 -7.32 3.37
C GLY A 108 4.39 -7.10 3.50
N PRO A 109 5.21 -7.97 2.85
CA PRO A 109 6.66 -7.80 2.80
C PRO A 109 7.07 -6.43 2.24
N ASP A 110 8.18 -5.90 2.74
CA ASP A 110 8.61 -4.52 2.51
C ASP A 110 8.72 -4.18 1.01
N GLU A 111 9.38 -5.05 0.26
CA GLU A 111 9.58 -4.91 -1.18
C GLU A 111 8.28 -4.94 -1.97
N ILE A 112 7.28 -5.71 -1.52
CA ILE A 112 5.97 -5.80 -2.16
C ILE A 112 5.10 -4.59 -1.81
N ALA A 113 5.10 -4.17 -0.54
CA ALA A 113 4.38 -2.97 -0.12
C ALA A 113 4.90 -1.71 -0.85
N ALA A 114 6.23 -1.59 -0.97
CA ALA A 114 6.86 -0.53 -1.76
C ALA A 114 6.46 -0.60 -3.23
N ALA A 115 6.43 -1.79 -3.84
CA ALA A 115 6.01 -1.98 -5.22
C ALA A 115 4.56 -1.58 -5.48
N ILE A 116 3.62 -2.04 -4.64
CA ILE A 116 2.21 -1.65 -4.75
C ILE A 116 2.03 -0.14 -4.63
N TRP A 117 2.75 0.48 -3.68
CA TRP A 117 2.70 1.93 -3.52
C TRP A 117 3.24 2.68 -4.75
N VAL A 118 4.40 2.28 -5.29
CA VAL A 118 4.99 2.88 -6.50
C VAL A 118 4.05 2.71 -7.69
N LEU A 119 3.52 1.51 -7.91
CA LEU A 119 2.59 1.25 -9.02
C LEU A 119 1.32 2.09 -8.93
N LYS A 120 0.83 2.38 -7.71
CA LYS A 120 -0.30 3.31 -7.50
C LYS A 120 0.02 4.71 -8.00
N GLN A 121 1.21 5.23 -7.71
CA GLN A 121 1.62 6.57 -8.15
C GLN A 121 1.72 6.69 -9.68
N HIS A 122 1.97 5.57 -10.35
CA HIS A 122 2.08 5.49 -11.82
C HIS A 122 0.77 5.04 -12.51
N ASN A 123 -0.34 4.92 -11.77
CA ASN A 123 -1.63 4.43 -12.29
C ASN A 123 -1.56 3.04 -12.96
N LYS A 124 -0.78 2.12 -12.38
CA LYS A 124 -0.55 0.75 -12.91
C LYS A 124 -1.19 -0.38 -12.08
N LEU A 125 -2.05 -0.06 -11.10
CA LEU A 125 -2.76 -1.04 -10.24
C LEU A 125 -4.09 -1.55 -10.79
#